data_AF-A0A838BPG1-F1
#
_entry.id   AF-A0A838BPG1-F1
#
_cell.length_a   1.000
_cell.length_b   1.000
_cell.length_c   1.000
_cell.angle_alpha   90.00
_cell.angle_beta   90.00
_cell.angle_gamma   90.00
#
_symmetry.space_group_name_H-M   'P 1'
#
loop_
_entity.id
_entity.type
_entity.pdbx_description
1 polymer ?
#
loop_
_entity_poly.entity_id
_entity_poly.type
_entity_poly.pdbx_seq_one_letter_code
_entity_poly.pdbx_strand_id
1 'polypeptide(L)'
;MAAFTLVASPTFFLAAAIPAAAQENDWDSGDSSMSDGRLRDLLRDWVQDRADRRDMLMDLVQERRDQRDELMDLMQERSDRRGEVGDFLRDHPWLRERLRERAASRWNDEDDGGGMVRGRLRERLAERMSGDCYFLTRSLRNQDGSLLVLVRRRVCRD
;
A
#
# COMPACT_ATOMS: atom_id res chain seq x y z
N MET A 1 46.76 2.91 -0.56
CA MET A 1 46.95 3.65 -1.82
C MET A 1 45.58 3.88 -2.41
N ALA A 2 45.08 5.12 -2.33
CA ALA A 2 43.75 5.51 -2.77
C ALA A 2 43.78 5.86 -4.27
N ALA A 3 42.77 5.43 -5.02
CA ALA A 3 42.49 5.93 -6.36
C ALA A 3 40.97 5.83 -6.60
N PHE A 4 40.24 6.86 -6.19
CA PHE A 4 38.85 7.06 -6.62
C PHE A 4 38.87 7.91 -7.88
N THR A 5 38.64 7.29 -9.03
CA THR A 5 38.43 7.96 -10.30
C THR A 5 37.02 8.56 -10.30
N LEU A 6 36.93 9.88 -10.16
CA LEU A 6 35.71 10.66 -10.44
C LEU A 6 35.49 10.67 -11.95
N VAL A 7 34.56 9.84 -12.43
CA VAL A 7 34.02 9.98 -13.79
C VAL A 7 32.71 10.74 -13.71
N ALA A 8 32.72 11.83 -14.46
CA ALA A 8 31.68 12.82 -14.63
C ALA A 8 30.30 12.22 -14.93
N SER A 9 29.31 12.84 -14.29
CA SER A 9 27.89 12.88 -14.61
C SER A 9 27.57 12.88 -16.12
N PRO A 10 26.69 11.97 -16.60
CA PRO A 10 25.90 12.22 -17.79
C PRO A 10 24.57 12.90 -17.40
N THR A 11 24.38 14.09 -17.95
CA THR A 11 23.13 14.85 -18.02
C THR A 11 21.93 13.98 -18.36
N PHE A 12 20.89 14.04 -17.52
CA PHE A 12 19.56 13.53 -17.83
C PHE A 12 18.92 14.36 -18.95
N PHE A 13 19.15 13.97 -20.21
CA PHE A 13 18.26 14.36 -21.30
C PHE A 13 17.01 13.47 -21.22
N LEU A 14 15.95 14.00 -20.60
CA LEU A 14 14.60 13.46 -20.72
C LEU A 14 14.12 13.70 -22.16
N ALA A 15 14.41 12.74 -23.05
CA ALA A 15 13.71 12.61 -24.32
C ALA A 15 12.31 12.04 -24.02
N ALA A 16 11.37 12.93 -23.68
CA ALA A 16 9.96 12.60 -23.75
C ALA A 16 9.59 12.45 -25.22
N ALA A 17 9.47 11.19 -25.69
CA ALA A 17 8.87 10.89 -26.98
C ALA A 17 7.39 11.29 -26.91
N ILE A 18 7.08 12.50 -27.39
CA ILE A 18 5.73 12.96 -27.66
C ILE A 18 5.29 12.24 -28.95
N PRO A 19 4.19 11.46 -28.96
CA PRO A 19 3.63 11.01 -30.22
C PRO A 19 3.14 12.25 -30.98
N ALA A 20 3.78 12.53 -32.12
CA ALA A 20 3.32 13.48 -33.10
C ALA A 20 2.01 12.98 -33.72
N ALA A 21 0.88 13.35 -33.11
CA ALA A 21 -0.40 13.40 -33.79
C ALA A 21 -0.55 14.82 -34.35
N ALA A 22 -0.71 14.90 -35.67
CA ALA A 22 -0.83 16.13 -36.43
C ALA A 22 -1.90 17.06 -35.85
N GLN A 23 -1.49 18.31 -35.61
CA GLN A 23 -2.36 19.39 -35.22
C GLN A 23 -2.71 20.18 -36.48
N GLU A 24 -3.85 19.88 -37.09
CA GLU A 24 -4.51 20.73 -38.09
C GLU A 24 -5.92 21.05 -37.61
N ASN A 25 -6.02 21.97 -36.65
CA ASN A 25 -7.33 22.53 -36.29
C ASN A 25 -7.46 23.87 -37.00
N ASP A 26 -8.13 23.78 -38.16
CA ASP A 26 -8.68 24.86 -38.95
C ASP A 26 -9.76 25.58 -38.11
N TRP A 27 -9.38 26.65 -37.43
CA TRP A 27 -10.32 27.52 -36.72
C TRP A 27 -10.90 28.52 -37.70
N ASP A 28 -11.74 28.02 -38.61
CA ASP A 28 -12.50 28.85 -39.53
C ASP A 28 -13.46 29.76 -38.76
N SER A 29 -13.41 31.02 -39.11
CA SER A 29 -14.09 32.13 -38.45
C SER A 29 -15.50 32.25 -38.99
N GLY A 30 -16.48 31.68 -38.27
CA GLY A 30 -17.88 31.85 -38.60
C GLY A 30 -18.78 31.65 -37.39
N ASP A 31 -19.49 32.72 -37.01
CA ASP A 31 -20.53 32.81 -35.97
C ASP A 31 -20.08 33.27 -34.56
N SER A 32 -19.85 34.58 -34.43
CA SER A 32 -19.76 35.29 -33.14
C SER A 32 -21.14 35.47 -32.46
N SER A 33 -21.88 34.38 -32.21
CA SER A 33 -23.17 34.42 -31.51
C SER A 33 -23.45 33.21 -30.60
N MET A 34 -22.46 32.37 -30.32
CA MET A 34 -22.54 31.47 -29.16
C MET A 34 -22.20 32.28 -27.90
N SER A 35 -23.21 33.02 -27.41
CA SER A 35 -23.21 33.90 -26.23
C SER A 35 -22.10 33.62 -25.21
N ASP A 36 -21.17 34.57 -25.06
CA ASP A 36 -20.08 34.59 -24.07
C ASP A 36 -20.54 34.19 -22.64
N GLY A 37 -21.79 34.47 -22.29
CA GLY A 37 -22.43 34.02 -21.06
C GLY A 37 -22.51 32.49 -20.91
N ARG A 38 -22.86 31.76 -21.97
CA ARG A 38 -23.02 30.29 -21.93
C ARG A 38 -21.68 29.57 -21.76
N LEU A 39 -20.61 30.05 -22.41
CA LEU A 39 -19.27 29.49 -22.22
C LEU A 39 -18.80 29.74 -20.78
N ARG A 40 -19.05 30.95 -20.26
CA ARG A 40 -18.70 31.30 -18.88
C ARG A 40 -19.46 30.46 -17.86
N ASP A 41 -20.72 30.14 -18.12
CA ASP A 41 -21.53 29.28 -17.26
C ASP A 41 -21.05 27.82 -17.30
N LEU A 42 -20.70 27.28 -18.47
CA LEU A 42 -20.10 25.94 -18.59
C LEU A 42 -18.74 25.83 -17.89
N LEU A 43 -17.90 26.86 -18.00
CA LEU A 43 -16.62 26.91 -17.29
C LEU A 43 -16.81 26.96 -15.78
N ARG A 44 -17.80 27.72 -15.30
CA ARG A 44 -18.15 27.76 -13.87
C ARG A 44 -18.65 26.41 -13.38
N ASP A 45 -19.57 25.79 -14.11
CA ASP A 45 -20.11 24.47 -13.80
C ASP A 45 -18.99 23.42 -13.73
N TRP A 46 -18.07 23.42 -14.70
CA TRP A 46 -16.91 22.52 -14.69
C TRP A 46 -15.95 22.77 -13.52
N VAL A 47 -15.66 24.03 -13.20
CA VAL A 47 -14.82 24.37 -12.03
C VAL A 47 -15.50 23.91 -10.73
N GLN A 48 -16.82 24.04 -10.65
CA GLN A 48 -17.60 23.65 -9.49
C GLN A 48 -17.69 22.14 -9.33
N ASP A 49 -18.00 21.39 -10.40
CA ASP A 49 -17.97 19.91 -10.40
C ASP A 49 -16.56 19.39 -10.04
N ARG A 50 -15.50 20.05 -10.49
CA ARG A 50 -14.13 19.71 -10.09
C ARG A 50 -13.88 19.97 -8.60
N ALA A 51 -14.41 21.07 -8.05
CA ALA A 51 -14.30 21.38 -6.63
C ALA A 51 -15.05 20.35 -5.78
N ASP A 52 -16.28 20.02 -6.14
CA ASP A 52 -17.12 19.04 -5.43
C ASP A 52 -16.47 17.64 -5.43
N ARG A 53 -15.90 17.22 -6.56
CA ARG A 53 -15.15 15.95 -6.64
C ARG A 53 -13.89 15.96 -5.77
N ARG A 54 -13.21 17.11 -5.70
CA ARG A 54 -12.04 17.26 -4.83
C ARG A 54 -12.46 17.15 -3.37
N ASP A 55 -13.54 17.79 -2.97
CA ASP A 55 -14.03 17.76 -1.60
C ASP A 55 -14.44 16.33 -1.21
N MET A 56 -15.18 15.62 -2.07
CA MET A 56 -15.50 14.20 -1.85
C MET A 56 -14.25 13.31 -1.72
N LEU A 57 -13.21 13.55 -2.52
CA LEU A 57 -11.94 12.82 -2.38
C LEU A 57 -11.24 13.14 -1.06
N MET A 58 -11.30 14.39 -0.60
CA MET A 58 -10.71 14.78 0.69
C MET A 58 -11.47 14.12 1.84
N ASP A 59 -12.79 14.03 1.77
CA ASP A 59 -13.63 13.33 2.75
C ASP A 59 -13.28 11.84 2.82
N LEU A 60 -13.16 11.16 1.67
CA LEU A 60 -12.75 9.74 1.62
C LEU A 60 -11.33 9.51 2.15
N VAL A 61 -10.42 10.44 1.88
CA VAL A 61 -9.06 10.37 2.42
C VAL A 61 -9.07 10.58 3.93
N GLN A 62 -9.92 11.47 4.43
CA GLN A 62 -10.08 11.72 5.85
C GLN A 62 -10.67 10.51 6.57
N GLU A 63 -11.77 9.95 6.06
CA GLU A 63 -12.39 8.74 6.61
C GLU A 63 -11.39 7.57 6.66
N ARG A 64 -10.57 7.40 5.62
CA ARG A 64 -9.51 6.38 5.62
C ARG A 64 -8.45 6.63 6.70
N ARG A 65 -8.10 7.89 6.98
CA ARG A 65 -7.16 8.23 8.07
C ARG A 65 -7.77 7.88 9.41
N ASP A 66 -9.02 8.27 9.63
CA ASP A 66 -9.72 8.02 10.88
C ASP A 66 -9.85 6.51 11.16
N GLN A 67 -10.23 5.71 10.14
CA GLN A 67 -10.26 4.24 10.24
C GLN A 67 -8.88 3.63 10.54
N ARG A 68 -7.81 4.20 9.96
CA ARG A 68 -6.45 3.73 10.21
C ARG A 68 -6.05 4.04 11.66
N ASP A 69 -6.39 5.21 12.15
CA ASP A 69 -6.03 5.64 13.49
C ASP A 69 -6.81 4.80 14.53
N GLU A 70 -8.11 4.51 14.31
CA GLU A 70 -8.88 3.55 15.14
C GLU A 70 -8.25 2.15 15.15
N LEU A 71 -7.79 1.66 13.99
CA LEU A 71 -7.09 0.37 13.92
C LEU A 71 -5.78 0.38 14.73
N MET A 72 -5.04 1.49 14.70
CA MET A 72 -3.80 1.64 15.47
C MET A 72 -4.11 1.65 16.97
N ASP A 73 -5.17 2.33 17.40
CA ASP A 73 -5.61 2.35 18.80
C ASP A 73 -6.01 0.95 19.29
N LEU A 74 -6.78 0.20 18.49
CA LEU A 74 -7.13 -1.20 18.80
C LEU A 74 -5.89 -2.10 18.90
N MET A 75 -4.91 -1.90 18.02
CA MET A 75 -3.66 -2.65 18.06
C MET A 75 -2.82 -2.30 19.28
N GLN A 76 -2.79 -1.01 19.67
CA GLN A 76 -2.10 -0.54 20.87
C GLN A 76 -2.76 -1.10 22.12
N GLU A 77 -4.08 -1.00 22.26
CA GLU A 77 -4.82 -1.56 23.39
C GLU A 77 -4.58 -3.09 23.53
N ARG A 78 -4.58 -3.79 22.39
CA ARG A 78 -4.26 -5.23 22.38
C ARG A 78 -2.81 -5.50 22.81
N SER A 79 -1.87 -4.65 22.43
CA SER A 79 -0.47 -4.73 22.83
C SER A 79 -0.32 -4.52 24.34
N ASP A 80 -1.00 -3.51 24.89
CA ASP A 80 -0.95 -3.17 26.31
C ASP A 80 -1.53 -4.30 27.16
N ARG A 81 -2.71 -4.82 26.81
CA ARG A 81 -3.29 -6.00 27.48
C ARG A 81 -2.37 -7.23 27.40
N ARG A 82 -1.65 -7.42 26.28
CA ARG A 82 -0.66 -8.50 26.17
C ARG A 82 0.56 -8.26 27.06
N GLY A 83 0.97 -7.00 27.22
CA GLY A 83 1.99 -6.58 28.17
C GLY A 83 1.58 -6.94 29.59
N GLU A 84 0.39 -6.53 30.02
CA GLU A 84 -0.17 -6.84 31.35
C GLU A 84 -0.23 -8.35 31.62
N VAL A 85 -0.70 -9.15 30.65
CA VAL A 85 -0.70 -10.61 30.76
C VAL A 85 0.73 -11.15 30.85
N GLY A 86 1.66 -10.58 30.08
CA GLY A 86 3.08 -10.94 30.11
C GLY A 86 3.71 -10.67 31.47
N ASP A 87 3.40 -9.53 32.08
CA ASP A 87 3.88 -9.14 33.40
C ASP A 87 3.26 -10.03 34.50
N PHE A 88 1.96 -10.30 34.43
CA PHE A 88 1.31 -11.27 35.32
C PHE A 88 1.94 -12.67 35.25
N LEU A 89 2.28 -13.15 34.05
CA LEU A 89 2.96 -14.43 33.87
C LEU A 89 4.44 -14.40 34.30
N ARG A 90 5.06 -13.22 34.31
CA ARG A 90 6.41 -13.03 34.85
C ARG A 90 6.40 -13.14 36.37
N ASP A 91 5.39 -12.57 37.02
CA ASP A 91 5.20 -12.62 38.48
C ASP A 91 4.74 -14.01 38.96
N HIS A 92 4.17 -14.82 38.06
CA HIS A 92 3.75 -16.19 38.36
C HIS A 92 4.39 -17.25 37.44
N PRO A 93 5.68 -17.60 37.67
CA PRO A 93 6.42 -18.55 36.84
C PRO A 93 5.77 -19.93 36.74
N TRP A 94 5.13 -20.40 37.81
CA TRP A 94 4.45 -21.69 37.85
C TRP A 94 3.24 -21.75 36.90
N LEU A 95 2.53 -20.62 36.71
CA LEU A 95 1.40 -20.53 35.79
C LEU A 95 1.88 -20.50 34.34
N ARG A 96 2.98 -19.78 34.08
CA ARG A 96 3.63 -19.76 32.77
C ARG A 96 4.07 -21.16 32.34
N GLU A 97 4.68 -21.93 33.24
CA GLU A 97 5.11 -23.30 32.93
C GLU A 97 3.91 -24.22 32.67
N ARG A 98 2.86 -24.14 33.50
CA ARG A 98 1.62 -24.90 33.29
C ARG A 98 0.93 -24.56 31.96
N LEU A 99 0.92 -23.28 31.57
CA LEU A 99 0.38 -22.86 30.27
C LEU A 99 1.25 -23.35 29.12
N ARG A 100 2.57 -23.32 29.28
CA ARG A 100 3.54 -23.84 28.29
C ARG A 100 3.36 -25.33 28.09
N GLU A 101 3.26 -26.09 29.18
CA GLU A 101 3.01 -27.54 29.17
C GLU A 101 1.68 -27.85 28.47
N ARG A 102 0.59 -27.18 28.87
CA ARG A 102 -0.73 -27.35 28.22
C ARG A 102 -0.70 -26.98 26.74
N ALA A 103 -0.01 -25.92 26.36
CA ALA A 103 0.16 -25.55 24.97
C ALA A 103 0.94 -26.64 24.22
N ALA A 104 2.05 -27.12 24.77
CA ALA A 104 2.85 -28.19 24.18
C ALA A 104 2.06 -29.49 24.00
N SER A 105 1.24 -29.88 24.98
CA SER A 105 0.35 -31.04 24.85
C SER A 105 -0.62 -30.87 23.69
N ARG A 106 -1.21 -29.67 23.54
CA ARG A 106 -2.09 -29.37 22.40
C ARG A 106 -1.37 -29.49 21.04
N TRP A 107 -0.10 -29.10 20.96
CA TRP A 107 0.67 -29.21 19.71
C TRP A 107 1.12 -30.64 19.41
N ASN A 108 1.36 -31.48 20.43
CA ASN A 108 1.67 -32.90 20.24
C ASN A 108 0.45 -33.71 19.79
N ASP A 109 -0.78 -33.28 20.13
CA ASP A 109 -2.01 -33.92 19.65
C ASP A 109 -2.36 -33.51 18.19
N GLU A 110 -1.66 -32.53 17.62
CA GLU A 110 -1.94 -31.96 16.30
C GLU A 110 -1.13 -32.60 15.15
N ASP A 111 -0.23 -33.55 15.42
CA ASP A 111 0.51 -34.30 14.40
C ASP A 111 -0.40 -35.16 13.49
N ASP A 112 -1.67 -35.38 13.86
CA ASP A 112 -2.68 -36.05 13.02
C ASP A 112 -3.74 -35.09 12.39
N GLY A 113 -3.72 -33.77 12.67
CA GLY A 113 -4.83 -32.90 12.22
C GLY A 113 -4.59 -31.38 12.12
N GLY A 114 -3.54 -30.83 12.73
CA GLY A 114 -3.25 -29.39 12.75
C GLY A 114 -2.74 -28.83 11.41
N GLY A 115 -2.26 -29.72 10.52
CA GLY A 115 -1.83 -29.39 9.17
C GLY A 115 -2.96 -28.88 8.26
N MET A 116 -4.23 -29.14 8.59
CA MET A 116 -5.34 -28.86 7.66
C MET A 116 -5.66 -27.36 7.52
N VAL A 117 -5.52 -26.55 8.57
CA VAL A 117 -5.83 -25.11 8.49
C VAL A 117 -4.69 -24.34 7.83
N ARG A 118 -3.44 -24.66 8.18
CA ARG A 118 -2.24 -24.11 7.54
C ARG A 118 -2.11 -24.59 6.08
N GLY A 119 -2.45 -25.85 5.83
CA GLY A 119 -2.55 -26.46 4.50
C GLY A 119 -3.59 -25.76 3.65
N ARG A 120 -4.84 -25.59 4.13
CA ARG A 120 -5.89 -24.85 3.42
C ARG A 120 -5.52 -23.41 3.14
N LEU A 121 -4.86 -22.71 4.06
CA LEU A 121 -4.44 -21.33 3.80
C LEU A 121 -3.36 -21.30 2.71
N ARG A 122 -2.40 -22.24 2.76
CA ARG A 122 -1.35 -22.39 1.75
C ARG A 122 -1.92 -22.79 0.39
N GLU A 123 -2.93 -23.64 0.37
CA GLU A 123 -3.63 -24.11 -0.83
C GLU A 123 -4.49 -22.99 -1.42
N ARG A 124 -5.25 -22.24 -0.60
CA ARG A 124 -6.00 -21.05 -1.07
C ARG A 124 -5.10 -19.93 -1.57
N LEU A 125 -3.92 -19.76 -0.97
CA LEU A 125 -2.90 -18.86 -1.50
C LEU A 125 -2.35 -19.41 -2.82
N ALA A 126 -2.06 -20.70 -2.92
CA ALA A 126 -1.55 -21.34 -4.13
C ALA A 126 -2.55 -21.31 -5.29
N GLU A 127 -3.83 -21.56 -5.04
CA GLU A 127 -4.92 -21.48 -6.02
C GLU A 127 -5.07 -20.05 -6.56
N ARG A 128 -4.91 -19.04 -5.71
CA ARG A 128 -4.89 -17.63 -6.13
C ARG A 128 -3.60 -17.24 -6.88
N MET A 129 -2.57 -18.08 -6.83
CA MET A 129 -1.24 -17.90 -7.45
C MET A 129 -1.02 -18.80 -8.69
N SER A 130 -2.04 -19.53 -9.15
CA SER A 130 -1.90 -20.59 -10.16
C SER A 130 -1.88 -20.12 -11.63
N GLY A 131 -1.73 -18.83 -11.93
CA GLY A 131 -1.82 -18.35 -13.32
C GLY A 131 -0.89 -17.23 -13.72
N ASP A 132 -0.61 -16.27 -12.84
CA ASP A 132 -0.01 -15.02 -13.28
C ASP A 132 1.20 -14.64 -12.44
N CYS A 133 2.30 -14.32 -13.13
CA CYS A 133 3.47 -13.71 -12.54
C CYS A 133 3.09 -12.63 -11.53
N TYR A 134 3.59 -12.72 -10.29
CA TYR A 134 3.29 -11.75 -9.25
C TYR A 134 4.40 -10.71 -9.11
N PHE A 135 4.05 -9.52 -8.64
CA PHE A 135 5.02 -8.48 -8.31
C PHE A 135 5.31 -8.53 -6.81
N LEU A 136 6.56 -8.84 -6.46
CA LEU A 136 7.07 -8.73 -5.11
C LEU A 136 7.63 -7.30 -4.92
N THR A 137 6.94 -6.49 -4.15
CA THR A 137 7.42 -5.16 -3.71
C THR A 137 8.04 -5.28 -2.32
N ARG A 138 9.32 -4.92 -2.21
CA ARG A 138 10.01 -4.72 -0.92
C ARG A 138 10.34 -3.25 -0.77
N SER A 139 9.94 -2.67 0.35
CA SER A 139 10.39 -1.34 0.76
C SER A 139 11.55 -1.49 1.73
N LEU A 140 12.66 -0.80 1.43
CA LEU A 140 13.79 -0.67 2.34
C LEU A 140 13.63 0.67 3.03
N ARG A 141 13.63 0.65 4.37
CA ARG A 141 13.43 1.82 5.22
C ARG A 141 14.70 2.06 6.03
N ASN A 142 14.99 3.32 6.32
CA ASN A 142 16.07 3.71 7.22
C ASN A 142 15.69 3.37 8.68
N GLN A 143 16.65 3.50 9.61
CA GLN A 143 16.42 3.33 11.05
C GLN A 143 15.32 4.28 11.58
N ASP A 144 15.19 5.46 10.96
CA ASP A 144 14.16 6.46 11.28
C ASP A 144 12.79 6.16 10.62
N GLY A 145 12.63 5.01 9.96
CA GLY A 145 11.39 4.59 9.30
C GLY A 145 11.10 5.26 7.95
N SER A 146 11.91 6.24 7.54
CA SER A 146 11.81 6.91 6.24
C SER A 146 12.10 5.94 5.09
N LEU A 147 11.35 6.06 3.99
CA LEU A 147 11.47 5.18 2.83
C LEU A 147 12.75 5.49 2.05
N LEU A 148 13.64 4.51 1.93
CA LEU A 148 14.86 4.64 1.14
C LEU A 148 14.62 4.23 -0.31
N VAL A 149 14.16 2.98 -0.53
CA VAL A 149 14.03 2.40 -1.86
C VAL A 149 12.85 1.43 -1.92
N LEU A 150 12.14 1.43 -3.05
CA LEU A 150 11.16 0.40 -3.40
C LEU A 150 11.74 -0.52 -4.48
N VAL A 151 11.96 -1.77 -4.13
CA VAL A 151 12.38 -2.82 -5.08
C VAL A 151 11.14 -3.59 -5.50
N ARG A 152 10.77 -3.52 -6.78
CA ARG A 152 9.66 -4.28 -7.37
C ARG A 152 10.21 -5.33 -8.33
N ARG A 153 10.09 -6.61 -7.97
CA ARG A 153 10.51 -7.74 -8.81
C ARG A 153 9.29 -8.51 -9.31
N ARG A 154 9.21 -8.75 -10.62
CA ARG A 154 8.24 -9.68 -11.19
C ARG A 154 8.79 -11.11 -11.01
N VAL A 155 8.02 -11.97 -10.36
CA VAL A 155 8.34 -13.38 -10.16
C VAL A 155 7.28 -14.19 -10.88
N CYS A 156 7.69 -14.83 -11.97
CA CYS A 156 6.90 -15.83 -12.66
C CYS A 156 7.29 -17.20 -12.10
N ARG A 157 6.30 -18.10 -12.00
CA ARG A 157 6.56 -19.51 -11.73
C ARG A 157 6.79 -20.17 -13.09
N ASP A 158 7.90 -20.87 -13.27
CA ASP A 158 8.19 -21.67 -14.47
C ASP A 158 7.19 -22.83 -14.62
#